data_AF-Q6NV85-F1
#
_entry.id   AF-Q6NV85-F1
#
_cell.length_a   1.000
_cell.length_b   1.000
_cell.length_c   1.000
_cell.angle_alpha   90.00
_cell.angle_beta   90.00
_cell.angle_gamma   90.00
#
_symmetry.space_group_name_H-M   'P 1'
#
loop_
_entity.id
_entity.type
_entity.pdbx_description
1 polymer ?
#
loop_
_entity_poly.entity_id
_entity_poly.type
_entity_poly.pdbx_seq_one_letter_code
_entity_poly.pdbx_strand_id
1 'polypeptide(L)'
;MLELFKKHKKIPRNELLEEFMDTAKASGSTALAIEVVKLASAFSLPIGESLAQRVVMDFTVDPEQKEALGNLTELNSSDGESSSDSDSDDK
;
A
#
# COMPACT_ATOMS: atom_id res chain seq x y z
N MET A 1 7.31 12.04 6.27
CA MET A 1 6.12 12.03 7.17
C MET A 1 5.87 10.70 7.86
N LEU A 2 6.34 9.60 7.28
CA LEU A 2 6.23 8.23 7.79
C LEU A 2 6.61 8.05 9.27
N GLU A 3 7.69 8.71 9.71
CA GLU A 3 8.29 8.52 11.03
C GLU A 3 7.39 9.00 12.18
N LEU A 4 6.59 10.05 11.96
CA LEU A 4 5.68 10.59 12.97
C LEU A 4 4.54 9.61 13.29
N PHE A 5 3.97 8.99 12.25
CA PHE A 5 2.92 7.97 12.41
C PHE A 5 3.48 6.71 13.06
N LYS A 6 4.68 6.27 12.68
CA LYS A 6 5.38 5.13 13.31
C LYS A 6 5.66 5.39 14.80
N LYS A 7 6.14 6.58 15.16
CA LYS A 7 6.49 6.94 16.54
C LYS A 7 5.28 6.95 17.47
N HIS A 8 4.14 7.42 16.99
CA HIS A 8 2.92 7.52 17.79
C HIS A 8 1.97 6.33 17.63
N LYS A 9 2.32 5.34 16.79
CA LYS A 9 1.45 4.21 16.42
C LYS A 9 0.03 4.65 16.04
N LYS A 10 -0.08 5.81 15.41
CA LYS A 10 -1.38 6.36 14.98
C LYS A 10 -1.63 5.90 13.56
N ILE A 11 -2.81 5.31 13.36
CA ILE A 11 -3.28 4.93 12.02
C ILE A 11 -3.77 6.22 11.32
N PRO A 12 -3.17 6.61 10.18
CA PRO A 12 -3.66 7.72 9.39
C PRO A 12 -5.06 7.40 8.81
N ARG A 13 -5.92 8.42 8.70
CA ARG A 13 -7.21 8.29 8.02
C ARG A 13 -7.02 8.29 6.51
N ASN A 14 -7.93 7.62 5.80
CA ASN A 14 -7.92 7.56 4.34
C ASN A 14 -7.94 8.95 3.69
N GLU A 15 -8.81 9.85 4.17
CA GLU A 15 -8.91 11.23 3.68
C GLU A 15 -7.57 11.98 3.73
N LEU A 16 -6.79 11.76 4.80
CA LEU A 16 -5.48 12.39 4.97
C LEU A 16 -4.44 11.82 3.99
N LEU A 17 -4.51 10.53 3.69
CA LEU A 17 -3.64 9.90 2.70
C LEU A 17 -3.97 10.41 1.28
N GLU A 18 -5.23 10.64 0.97
CA GLU A 18 -5.66 11.25 -0.28
C GLU A 18 -5.18 12.71 -0.41
N GLU A 19 -5.34 13.52 0.65
CA GLU A 19 -4.83 14.90 0.67
C GLU A 19 -3.30 14.97 0.46
N PHE A 20 -2.56 14.04 1.07
CA PHE A 20 -1.11 13.94 0.82
C PHE A 20 -0.78 13.53 -0.62
N MET A 21 -1.59 12.66 -1.22
CA MET A 21 -1.42 12.27 -2.61
C MET A 21 -1.70 13.45 -3.56
N ASP A 22 -2.76 14.21 -3.31
CA ASP A 22 -3.10 15.41 -4.07
C ASP A 22 -2.02 16.49 -3.94
N THR A 23 -1.46 16.64 -2.74
CA THR A 23 -0.33 17.54 -2.49
C THR A 23 0.92 17.09 -3.27
N ALA A 24 1.22 15.79 -3.27
CA ALA A 24 2.33 15.24 -4.04
C ALA A 24 2.13 15.48 -5.55
N LYS A 25 0.88 15.37 -6.03
CA LYS A 25 0.51 15.60 -7.42
C LYS A 25 0.66 17.07 -7.81
N ALA A 26 0.16 17.99 -6.98
CA ALA A 26 0.34 19.43 -7.18
C ALA A 26 1.82 19.85 -7.16
N SER A 27 2.63 19.16 -6.36
CA SER A 27 4.08 19.34 -6.29
C SER A 27 4.85 18.67 -7.44
N GLY A 28 4.24 17.75 -8.18
CA GLY A 28 4.93 16.89 -9.16
C GLY A 28 6.01 15.99 -8.55
N SER A 29 5.92 15.66 -7.26
CA SER A 29 6.98 14.92 -6.55
C SER A 29 6.61 13.45 -6.37
N THR A 30 7.18 12.58 -7.21
CA THR A 30 7.01 11.13 -7.11
C THR A 30 7.52 10.58 -5.78
N ALA A 31 8.57 11.19 -5.20
CA ALA A 31 9.14 10.75 -3.92
C ALA A 31 8.12 10.85 -2.77
N LEU A 32 7.35 11.94 -2.72
CA LEU A 32 6.29 12.13 -1.74
C LEU A 32 5.17 11.10 -1.94
N ALA A 33 4.77 10.87 -3.19
CA ALA A 33 3.73 9.89 -3.53
C ALA A 33 4.12 8.47 -3.08
N ILE A 34 5.38 8.07 -3.28
CA ILE A 34 5.90 6.78 -2.80
C ILE A 34 5.94 6.70 -1.28
N GLU A 35 6.27 7.79 -0.56
CA GLU A 35 6.19 7.82 0.91
C GLU A 35 4.76 7.56 1.41
N VAL A 36 3.74 8.10 0.74
CA VAL A 36 2.33 7.90 1.11
C VAL A 36 1.92 6.44 0.93
N VAL A 37 2.31 5.80 -0.18
CA VAL A 37 2.03 4.38 -0.41
C VAL A 37 2.74 3.50 0.62
N LYS A 38 4.02 3.77 0.90
CA LYS A 38 4.77 3.08 1.96
C LYS A 38 4.14 3.27 3.33
N LEU A 39 3.55 4.44 3.60
CA LEU A 39 2.79 4.70 4.82
C LEU A 39 1.57 3.81 4.90
N ALA A 40 0.74 3.82 3.88
CA ALA A 40 -0.47 3.01 3.84
C ALA A 40 -0.15 1.51 4.00
N SER A 41 0.86 1.02 3.30
CA SER A 41 1.28 -0.38 3.38
C SER A 41 1.93 -0.74 4.73
N ALA A 42 2.71 0.16 5.35
CA ALA A 42 3.26 -0.08 6.69
C ALA A 42 2.19 -0.23 7.79
N PHE A 43 0.97 0.25 7.53
CA PHE A 43 -0.19 0.09 8.39
C PHE A 43 -1.20 -0.95 7.85
N SER A 44 -0.83 -1.72 6.81
CA SER A 44 -1.68 -2.70 6.13
C SER A 44 -3.05 -2.15 5.74
N LEU A 45 -3.09 -0.89 5.30
CA LEU A 45 -4.33 -0.23 4.91
C LEU A 45 -4.73 -0.66 3.50
N PRO A 46 -6.02 -0.98 3.27
CA PRO A 46 -6.51 -1.44 1.95
C PRO A 46 -6.41 -0.34 0.89
N ILE A 47 -6.37 0.93 1.29
CA ILE A 47 -6.16 2.06 0.38
C ILE A 47 -4.74 2.12 -0.21
N GLY A 48 -3.77 1.38 0.34
CA GLY A 48 -2.39 1.38 -0.15
C GLY A 48 -2.26 0.93 -1.60
N GLU A 49 -3.07 -0.05 -2.01
CA GLU A 49 -3.06 -0.58 -3.38
C GLU A 49 -3.65 0.42 -4.39
N SER A 50 -4.79 1.01 -4.05
CA SER A 50 -5.42 2.03 -4.91
C SER A 50 -4.52 3.25 -5.07
N LEU A 51 -3.82 3.65 -4.01
CA LEU A 51 -2.81 4.71 -4.07
C LEU A 51 -1.62 4.31 -4.94
N ALA A 52 -1.09 3.09 -4.81
CA ALA A 52 0.03 2.60 -5.64
C ALA A 52 -0.29 2.66 -7.14
N GLN A 53 -1.46 2.17 -7.54
CA GLN A 53 -1.91 2.26 -8.93
C GLN A 53 -2.03 3.71 -9.41
N ARG A 54 -2.60 4.58 -8.57
CA ARG A 54 -2.75 6.00 -8.87
C ARG A 54 -1.38 6.67 -9.05
N VAL A 55 -0.37 6.31 -8.24
CA VAL A 55 1.01 6.81 -8.40
C VAL A 55 1.63 6.40 -9.73
N VAL A 56 1.44 5.15 -10.16
CA VAL A 56 1.98 4.66 -11.45
C VAL A 56 1.31 5.34 -12.65
N MET A 57 0.03 5.72 -12.52
CA MET A 57 -0.70 6.43 -13.58
C MET A 57 -0.42 7.93 -13.61
N ASP A 58 -0.37 8.58 -12.45
CA ASP A 58 -0.31 10.03 -12.35
C ASP A 58 1.13 10.58 -12.33
N PHE A 59 2.13 9.75 -12.04
CA PHE A 59 3.53 10.17 -11.93
C PHE A 59 4.43 9.36 -12.85
N THR A 60 5.56 9.96 -13.24
CA THR A 60 6.64 9.23 -13.91
C THR A 60 7.39 8.42 -12.86
N VAL A 61 7.11 7.11 -12.81
CA VAL A 61 7.71 6.16 -11.86
C VAL A 61 8.73 5.29 -12.59
N ASP A 62 9.93 5.17 -12.04
CA ASP A 62 10.97 4.30 -12.59
C ASP A 62 10.56 2.82 -12.45
N PRO A 63 11.04 1.93 -13.34
CA PRO A 63 10.70 0.51 -13.30
C PRO A 63 11.04 -0.16 -11.95
N GLU A 64 12.16 0.24 -11.32
CA GLU A 64 12.58 -0.26 -10.00
C GLU A 64 11.62 0.20 -8.88
N GLN A 65 11.11 1.43 -8.97
CA GLN A 65 10.11 1.94 -8.04
C GLN A 65 8.75 1.26 -8.26
N LYS A 66 8.40 0.95 -9.51
CA LYS A 66 7.17 0.23 -9.87
C LYS A 66 7.17 -1.19 -9.30
N GLU A 67 8.30 -1.89 -9.39
CA GLU A 67 8.47 -3.22 -8.79
C GLU A 67 8.35 -3.16 -7.27
N ALA A 68 9.01 -2.19 -6.62
CA ALA A 68 8.90 -2.00 -5.18
C ALA A 68 7.45 -1.70 -4.71
N LEU A 69 6.66 -0.99 -5.52
CA LEU A 69 5.24 -0.72 -5.25
C LEU A 69 4.38 -1.98 -5.45
N GLY A 70 4.64 -2.78 -6.49
CA GLY A 70 3.93 -4.05 -6.75
C GLY A 70 4.16 -5.09 -5.65
N ASN A 71 5.38 -5.20 -5.14
CA ASN A 71 5.68 -6.11 -4.03
C ASN A 71 4.96 -5.70 -2.73
N LEU A 72 4.72 -4.40 -2.51
CA LEU A 72 3.97 -3.91 -1.34
C LEU A 72 2.47 -4.23 -1.42
N THR A 73 1.92 -4.37 -2.64
CA THR A 73 0.50 -4.70 -2.85
C THR A 73 0.24 -6.21 -2.79
N GLU A 74 1.15 -7.04 -3.29
CA GLU A 74 1.02 -8.50 -3.21
C GLU A 74 1.05 -9.04 -1.77
N LEU A 75 1.79 -8.39 -0.87
CA LEU A 75 1.88 -8.78 0.54
C LEU A 75 0.56 -8.56 1.32
N ASN A 76 -0.37 -7.77 0.79
CA ASN A 76 -1.65 -7.48 1.44
C ASN A 76 -2.79 -8.38 0.94
N SER A 77 -2.57 -9.19 -0.10
CA SER A 77 -3.53 -10.18 -0.62
C SER A 77 -3.46 -11.52 0.11
N SER A 78 -2.95 -11.54 1.35
CA SER A 78 -2.91 -12.74 2.17
C SER A 78 -4.25 -12.98 2.91
N ASP A 79 -5.35 -13.04 2.17
CA ASP A 79 -6.55 -13.81 2.53
C ASP A 79 -6.46 -15.10 1.68
N GLY A 80 -6.63 -16.32 2.16
CA GLY A 80 -7.30 -16.73 3.38
C GLY A 80 -8.24 -17.93 3.20
N GLU A 81 -8.11 -18.79 2.18
CA GLU A 81 -8.83 -20.10 2.12
C GLU A 81 -8.13 -21.06 1.14
N SER A 82 -7.93 -22.35 1.39
CA SER A 82 -8.90 -23.32 1.88
C SER A 82 -8.22 -24.48 2.62
N SER A 83 -8.47 -24.58 3.92
CA SER A 83 -8.37 -25.84 4.66
C SER A 83 -9.52 -26.73 4.21
N SER A 84 -9.26 -27.68 3.32
CA SER A 84 -10.19 -28.78 3.11
C SER A 84 -9.57 -30.03 3.72
N ASP A 85 -9.84 -30.21 5.01
CA ASP A 85 -9.72 -31.50 5.69
C ASP A 85 -10.53 -32.51 4.88
N SER A 86 -9.83 -33.45 4.23
CA SER A 86 -10.45 -34.67 3.72
C SER A 86 -10.02 -35.80 4.63
N ASP A 87 -10.71 -35.90 5.76
CA ASP A 87 -10.83 -37.15 6.49
C ASP A 87 -11.50 -38.16 5.56
N SER A 88 -10.77 -39.20 5.19
CA SER A 88 -11.34 -40.41 4.62
C SER A 88 -10.65 -41.59 5.26
N ASP A 89 -11.06 -41.85 6.50
CA ASP A 89 -11.08 -43.20 7.07
C ASP A 89 -12.05 -44.03 6.23
N ASP A 90 -11.55 -44.95 5.41
CA ASP A 90 -12.30 -46.15 5.03
C ASP A 90 -11.40 -47.25 4.43
N LYS A 91 -11.32 -48.36 5.19
CA LYS A 91 -10.80 -49.73 4.93
C LYS A 91 -9.32 -50.06 5.13
#